data_AF-A0A5N5HDB8-F1
#
_entry.id   AF-A0A5N5HDB8-F1
#
_cell.length_a   1.000
_cell.length_b   1.000
_cell.length_c   1.000
_cell.angle_alpha   90.00
_cell.angle_beta   90.00
_cell.angle_gamma   90.00
#
_symmetry.space_group_name_H-M   'P 1'
#
loop_
_entity.id
_entity.type
_entity.pdbx_description
1 polymer ?
#
loop_
_entity_poly.entity_id
_entity_poly.type
_entity_poly.pdbx_seq_one_letter_code
_entity_poly.pdbx_strand_id
1 'polypeptide(L)'
;MPKRENLLGIRGDGRCLFRSVVHGASLRAGKPSPSDSLQRELADELRSKVVDEFIRRRSDTEWFLEDDFETYVVQMRQPHIWGGEPELLMSSHVLRMPITVYMRDKDSGDLKIIAEYGQEYGKDNPIRVLYHGYGHYDTLPAATTGTQSKLCKQR
;
A
#
# COMPACT_ATOMS: atom_id res chain seq x y z
N MET A 1 -19.43 -19.79 1.68
CA MET A 1 -19.39 -18.52 0.94
C MET A 1 -18.18 -17.74 1.44
N PRO A 2 -17.18 -17.42 0.61
CA PRO A 2 -16.06 -16.59 1.06
C PRO A 2 -16.60 -15.22 1.46
N LYS A 3 -16.16 -14.71 2.62
CA LYS A 3 -16.54 -13.39 3.12
C LYS A 3 -16.13 -12.36 2.08
N ARG A 4 -17.07 -11.54 1.61
CA ARG A 4 -16.77 -10.36 0.82
C ARG A 4 -15.98 -9.40 1.71
N GLU A 5 -14.67 -9.37 1.52
CA GLU A 5 -13.84 -8.32 2.06
C GLU A 5 -14.34 -6.99 1.46
N ASN A 6 -14.69 -6.02 2.31
CA ASN A 6 -15.09 -4.70 1.88
C ASN A 6 -13.88 -4.00 1.25
N LEU A 7 -13.65 -4.22 -0.04
CA LEU A 7 -12.76 -3.39 -0.83
C LEU A 7 -13.34 -1.98 -0.88
N LEU A 8 -12.61 -1.03 -0.32
CA LEU A 8 -12.91 0.38 -0.44
C LEU A 8 -12.27 0.85 -1.75
N GLY A 9 -13.05 0.82 -2.83
CA GLY A 9 -12.58 1.10 -4.18
C GLY A 9 -11.87 2.45 -4.29
N ILE A 10 -10.60 2.42 -4.66
CA ILE A 10 -9.75 3.59 -4.85
C ILE A 10 -9.95 4.13 -6.28
N ARG A 11 -9.94 5.46 -6.44
CA ARG A 11 -10.07 6.10 -7.75
C ARG A 11 -8.82 5.90 -8.59
N GLY A 12 -8.98 5.61 -9.88
CA GLY A 12 -7.91 5.51 -10.86
C GLY A 12 -7.49 6.85 -11.47
N ASP A 13 -7.05 7.80 -10.64
CA ASP A 13 -6.62 9.16 -11.05
C ASP A 13 -5.09 9.34 -11.03
N GLY A 14 -4.34 8.24 -11.08
CA GLY A 14 -2.88 8.20 -10.93
C GLY A 14 -2.38 8.19 -9.48
N ARG A 15 -3.26 8.38 -8.48
CA ARG A 15 -2.89 8.34 -7.06
C ARG A 15 -3.21 7.03 -6.35
N CYS A 16 -3.67 6.01 -7.08
CA CYS A 16 -4.25 4.82 -6.45
C CYS A 16 -3.30 4.14 -5.45
N LEU A 17 -2.01 4.03 -5.78
CA LEU A 17 -0.98 3.52 -4.88
C LEU A 17 -0.93 4.34 -3.58
N PHE A 18 -0.63 5.63 -3.66
CA PHE A 18 -0.51 6.49 -2.48
C PHE A 18 -1.80 6.57 -1.66
N ARG A 19 -2.97 6.63 -2.32
CA ARG A 19 -4.28 6.58 -1.65
C ARG A 19 -4.46 5.28 -0.88
N SER A 20 -4.12 4.14 -1.49
CA SER A 20 -4.23 2.84 -0.83
C SER A 20 -3.34 2.74 0.43
N VAL A 21 -2.13 3.28 0.35
CA VAL A 21 -1.18 3.30 1.47
C VAL A 21 -1.67 4.21 2.61
N VAL A 22 -2.06 5.45 2.30
CA VAL A 22 -2.59 6.41 3.29
C VAL A 22 -3.84 5.86 3.98
N HIS A 23 -4.73 5.25 3.21
CA HIS A 23 -5.94 4.68 3.73
C HIS A 23 -5.63 3.47 4.63
N GLY A 24 -4.74 2.58 4.20
CA GLY A 24 -4.27 1.46 5.03
C GLY A 24 -3.59 1.93 6.32
N ALA A 25 -2.79 3.00 6.27
CA ALA A 25 -2.20 3.61 7.46
C ALA A 25 -3.26 4.18 8.42
N SER A 26 -4.34 4.77 7.88
CA SER A 26 -5.46 5.28 8.68
C SER A 26 -6.23 4.15 9.37
N LEU A 27 -6.52 3.06 8.64
CA LEU A 27 -7.15 1.86 9.20
C LEU A 27 -6.29 1.23 10.29
N ARG A 28 -4.98 1.15 10.07
CA ARG A 28 -3.99 0.67 11.05
C ARG A 28 -4.02 1.49 12.34
N ALA A 29 -4.22 2.81 12.23
CA ALA A 29 -4.33 3.72 13.36
C ALA A 29 -5.72 3.73 14.03
N GLY A 30 -6.67 2.91 13.58
CA GLY A 30 -8.04 2.88 14.10
C GLY A 30 -8.84 4.14 13.74
N LYS A 31 -8.39 4.92 12.76
CA LYS A 31 -9.09 6.13 12.30
C LYS A 31 -10.12 5.77 11.24
N PRO A 32 -11.25 6.52 11.16
CA PRO A 32 -12.19 6.36 10.06
C PRO A 32 -11.51 6.66 8.73
N SER A 33 -12.07 6.09 7.66
CA SER A 33 -11.63 6.39 6.30
C SER A 33 -11.75 7.90 6.04
N PRO A 34 -10.67 8.59 5.61
CA PRO A 34 -10.74 10.01 5.29
C PRO A 34 -11.66 10.26 4.09
N SER A 35 -12.21 11.48 3.97
CA SER A 35 -13.02 11.88 2.81
C SER A 35 -12.20 11.82 1.51
N ASP A 36 -12.85 11.77 0.34
CA ASP A 36 -12.14 11.72 -0.95
C ASP A 36 -11.17 12.90 -1.15
N SER A 37 -11.56 14.11 -0.71
CA SER A 37 -10.70 15.30 -0.77
C SER A 37 -9.46 15.15 0.11
N LEU A 38 -9.64 14.67 1.34
CA LEU A 38 -8.55 14.47 2.28
C LEU A 38 -7.64 13.31 1.86
N GLN A 39 -8.21 12.24 1.30
CA GLN A 39 -7.44 11.15 0.69
C GLN A 39 -6.54 11.65 -0.44
N ARG A 40 -7.04 12.57 -1.27
CA ARG A 40 -6.26 13.20 -2.35
C ARG A 40 -5.08 13.99 -1.80
N GLU A 41 -5.35 14.85 -0.82
CA GLU A 41 -4.32 15.70 -0.19
C GLU A 41 -3.24 14.85 0.49
N LEU A 42 -3.63 13.87 1.30
CA LEU A 42 -2.70 12.98 1.97
C LEU A 42 -1.91 12.10 0.99
N ALA A 43 -2.52 11.69 -0.13
CA ALA A 43 -1.81 10.94 -1.17
C ALA A 43 -0.75 11.80 -1.87
N ASP A 44 -1.05 13.06 -2.17
CA ASP A 44 -0.10 13.99 -2.77
C ASP A 44 1.01 14.37 -1.78
N GLU A 45 0.68 14.51 -0.50
CA GLU A 45 1.66 14.72 0.58
C GLU A 45 2.61 13.51 0.72
N LEU A 46 2.07 12.29 0.77
CA LEU A 46 2.87 11.08 0.83
C LEU A 46 3.77 10.95 -0.39
N ARG A 47 3.25 11.21 -1.60
CA ARG A 47 4.02 11.23 -2.84
C ARG A 47 5.20 12.19 -2.76
N SER A 48 4.99 13.42 -2.28
CA SER A 48 6.08 14.38 -2.12
C SER A 48 7.16 13.86 -1.18
N LYS A 49 6.76 13.30 -0.03
CA LYS A 49 7.70 12.74 0.96
C LYS A 49 8.45 11.52 0.43
N VAL A 50 7.80 10.68 -0.37
CA VAL A 50 8.43 9.54 -1.04
C VAL A 50 9.52 9.99 -2.00
N VAL A 51 9.27 11.05 -2.79
CA VAL A 51 10.30 11.62 -3.66
C VAL A 51 11.45 12.22 -2.87
N ASP A 52 11.16 12.92 -1.76
CA ASP A 52 12.21 13.44 -0.87
C ASP A 52 13.06 12.30 -0.28
N GLU A 53 12.44 11.18 0.04
CA GLU A 53 13.11 9.98 0.56
C GLU A 53 13.99 9.31 -0.50
N PHE A 54 13.56 9.25 -1.78
CA PHE A 54 14.43 8.82 -2.89
C PHE A 54 15.69 9.66 -2.98
N ILE A 55 15.55 11.00 -2.93
CA ILE A 55 16.69 11.92 -2.99
C ILE A 55 17.63 11.67 -1.82
N ARG A 56 17.08 11.47 -0.61
CA ARG A 56 17.87 11.18 0.59
C ARG A 56 18.62 9.85 0.51
N ARG A 57 18.07 8.88 -0.21
CA ARG A 57 18.60 7.51 -0.36
C ARG A 57 19.18 7.22 -1.73
N ARG A 58 19.52 8.24 -2.52
CA ARG A 58 19.92 8.10 -3.92
C ARG A 58 20.95 6.98 -4.15
N SER A 59 21.98 6.89 -3.31
CA SER A 59 23.03 5.86 -3.41
C SER A 59 22.49 4.44 -3.41
N ASP A 60 21.38 4.21 -2.73
CA ASP A 60 20.78 2.90 -2.51
C ASP A 60 19.66 2.63 -3.52
N THR A 61 19.13 3.68 -4.16
CA THR A 61 17.92 3.59 -5.00
C THR A 61 18.14 3.78 -6.48
N GLU A 62 19.10 4.61 -6.87
CA GLU A 62 19.31 5.01 -8.27
C GLU A 62 19.54 3.82 -9.21
N TRP A 63 20.26 2.79 -8.76
CA TRP A 63 20.63 1.66 -9.59
C TRP A 63 19.47 0.75 -10.03
N PHE A 64 18.32 0.81 -9.34
CA PHE A 64 17.14 -0.01 -9.68
C PHE A 64 16.00 0.78 -10.33
N LEU A 65 16.18 2.09 -10.53
CA LEU A 65 15.22 2.88 -11.30
C LEU A 65 15.51 2.67 -12.80
N GLU A 66 14.46 2.51 -13.59
CA GLU A 66 14.58 2.27 -15.03
C GLU A 66 15.01 3.53 -15.80
N ASP A 67 14.59 4.70 -15.31
CA ASP A 67 14.86 6.01 -15.90
C ASP A 67 16.04 6.72 -15.22
N ASP A 68 16.55 7.76 -15.88
CA ASP A 68 17.45 8.73 -15.27
C ASP A 68 16.86 9.27 -13.96
N PHE A 69 17.66 9.26 -12.89
CA PHE A 69 17.20 9.56 -11.54
C PHE A 69 16.55 10.95 -11.44
N GLU A 70 17.18 11.96 -12.03
CA GLU A 70 16.69 13.36 -11.96
C GLU A 70 15.36 13.50 -12.69
N THR A 71 15.25 12.88 -13.86
CA THR A 71 14.00 12.84 -14.62
C THR A 71 12.91 12.12 -13.84
N TYR A 72 13.23 10.97 -13.25
CA TYR A 72 12.32 10.16 -12.46
C TYR A 72 11.75 10.93 -11.27
N VAL A 73 12.59 11.58 -10.46
CA VAL A 73 12.12 12.33 -9.28
C VAL A 73 11.24 13.51 -9.66
N VAL A 74 11.54 14.21 -10.77
CA VAL A 74 10.71 15.31 -11.27
C VAL A 74 9.35 14.80 -11.73
N GLN A 75 9.32 13.69 -12.47
CA GLN A 75 8.08 13.08 -12.93
C GLN A 75 7.26 12.51 -11.78
N MET A 76 7.86 11.81 -10.83
CA MET A 76 7.13 11.14 -9.74
C MET A 76 6.39 12.13 -8.83
N ARG A 77 6.85 13.39 -8.73
CA ARG A 77 6.10 14.45 -8.03
C ARG A 77 4.77 14.80 -8.71
N GLN A 78 4.62 14.53 -10.00
CA GLN A 78 3.41 14.86 -10.74
C GLN A 78 2.27 13.92 -10.36
N PRO A 79 1.09 14.43 -9.93
CA PRO A 79 0.08 13.59 -9.31
C PRO A 79 -0.58 12.52 -10.18
N HIS A 80 -0.40 12.59 -11.50
CA HIS A 80 -0.95 11.67 -12.48
C HIS A 80 0.01 10.53 -12.83
N ILE A 81 1.28 10.60 -12.40
CA ILE A 81 2.25 9.53 -12.60
C ILE A 81 1.95 8.39 -11.63
N TRP A 82 1.93 7.17 -12.16
CA TRP A 82 1.60 5.98 -11.38
C TRP A 82 2.83 5.57 -10.58
N GLY A 83 2.60 5.18 -9.32
CA GLY A 83 3.63 4.56 -8.50
C GLY A 83 3.68 3.05 -8.69
N GLY A 84 4.78 2.44 -8.28
CA GLY A 84 4.97 1.00 -8.26
C GLY A 84 5.76 0.52 -7.06
N GLU A 85 6.61 -0.48 -7.31
CA GLU A 85 7.48 -1.10 -6.31
C GLU A 85 8.41 -0.11 -5.61
N PRO A 86 9.12 0.77 -6.34
CA PRO A 86 10.01 1.75 -5.72
C PRO A 86 9.27 2.65 -4.72
N GLU A 87 8.09 3.14 -5.09
CA GLU A 87 7.26 4.01 -4.24
C GLU A 87 6.78 3.30 -2.98
N LEU A 88 6.46 2.00 -3.05
CA LEU A 88 6.05 1.22 -1.89
C LEU A 88 7.21 1.04 -0.91
N LEU A 89 8.40 0.73 -1.41
CA LEU A 89 9.61 0.64 -0.58
C LEU A 89 9.86 1.98 0.14
N MET A 90 9.88 3.10 -0.59
CA MET A 90 10.09 4.42 0.02
C MET A 90 8.96 4.81 0.96
N SER A 91 7.70 4.47 0.64
CA SER A 91 6.56 4.71 1.52
C SER A 91 6.74 4.01 2.87
N SER A 92 7.32 2.80 2.88
CA SER A 92 7.61 2.07 4.12
C SER A 92 8.60 2.82 5.01
N HIS A 93 9.62 3.46 4.42
CA HIS A 93 10.58 4.29 5.15
C HIS A 93 9.97 5.61 5.64
N VAL A 94 9.20 6.30 4.78
CA VAL A 94 8.51 7.57 5.13
C VAL A 94 7.56 7.36 6.31
N LEU A 95 6.75 6.30 6.26
CA LEU A 95 5.77 6.00 7.30
C LEU A 95 6.37 5.26 8.50
N ARG A 96 7.57 4.68 8.33
CA ARG A 96 8.20 3.75 9.29
C ARG A 96 7.26 2.61 9.67
N MET A 97 6.66 1.97 8.67
CA MET A 97 5.69 0.90 8.83
C MET A 97 5.92 -0.19 7.79
N PRO A 98 5.75 -1.49 8.15
CA PRO A 98 5.79 -2.55 7.16
C PRO A 98 4.58 -2.45 6.22
N ILE A 99 4.82 -2.77 4.95
CA ILE A 99 3.80 -2.82 3.89
C ILE A 99 3.78 -4.23 3.29
N THR A 100 2.60 -4.83 3.18
CA THR A 100 2.40 -6.13 2.54
C THR A 100 1.49 -5.95 1.33
N VAL A 101 1.99 -6.38 0.17
CA VAL A 101 1.25 -6.32 -1.10
C VAL A 101 0.63 -7.67 -1.38
N TYR A 102 -0.69 -7.68 -1.56
CA TYR A 102 -1.45 -8.85 -1.94
C TYR A 102 -1.85 -8.79 -3.41
N MET A 103 -2.02 -9.95 -4.03
CA MET A 103 -2.71 -10.11 -5.30
C MET A 103 -3.69 -11.26 -5.19
N ARG A 104 -4.82 -11.18 -5.90
CA ARG A 104 -5.73 -12.34 -6.02
C ARG A 104 -5.18 -13.33 -7.02
N ASP A 105 -5.05 -14.58 -6.58
CA ASP A 105 -4.78 -15.69 -7.47
C ASP A 105 -5.93 -15.88 -8.46
N LYS A 106 -5.61 -16.06 -9.75
CA LYS A 106 -6.63 -16.18 -10.79
C LYS A 106 -7.37 -17.51 -10.74
N ASP A 107 -6.74 -18.56 -10.24
CA ASP A 107 -7.28 -19.93 -10.25
C ASP A 107 -8.06 -20.20 -8.97
N SER A 108 -7.50 -19.87 -7.80
CA SER A 108 -8.13 -20.13 -6.51
C SER A 108 -9.00 -18.98 -5.99
N GLY A 109 -8.76 -17.75 -6.46
CA GLY A 109 -9.39 -16.54 -5.93
C GLY A 109 -8.85 -16.10 -4.57
N ASP A 110 -7.87 -16.81 -4.01
CA ASP A 110 -7.27 -16.50 -2.72
C ASP A 110 -6.30 -15.32 -2.82
N LEU A 111 -6.10 -14.62 -1.69
CA LEU A 111 -5.09 -13.59 -1.57
C LEU A 111 -3.71 -14.20 -1.35
N LYS A 112 -2.76 -13.88 -2.23
CA LYS A 112 -1.35 -14.24 -2.11
C LYS A 112 -0.52 -13.00 -1.82
N ILE A 113 0.45 -13.11 -0.92
CA ILE A 113 1.46 -12.07 -0.72
C ILE A 113 2.42 -12.14 -1.92
N ILE A 114 2.60 -11.02 -2.60
CA ILE A 114 3.52 -10.91 -3.74
C ILE A 114 4.78 -10.12 -3.39
N ALA A 115 4.72 -9.26 -2.37
CA ALA A 115 5.85 -8.49 -1.90
C ALA A 115 5.65 -7.95 -0.49
N GLU A 116 6.76 -7.68 0.20
CA GLU A 116 6.79 -7.12 1.54
C GLU A 116 7.92 -6.09 1.66
N TYR A 117 7.62 -4.95 2.28
CA TYR A 117 8.56 -3.84 2.48
C TYR A 117 8.58 -3.41 3.94
N GLY A 118 9.68 -2.79 4.38
CA GLY A 118 9.77 -2.15 5.69
C GLY A 118 9.71 -3.10 6.88
N GLN A 119 10.14 -4.36 6.72
CA GLN A 119 10.13 -5.37 7.78
C GLN A 119 11.04 -5.00 8.96
N GLU A 120 12.01 -4.10 8.75
CA GLU A 120 12.83 -3.49 9.79
C GLU A 120 12.05 -2.58 10.74
N TYR A 121 10.83 -2.14 10.37
CA TYR A 121 9.96 -1.32 11.21
C TYR A 121 8.95 -2.13 12.03
N GLY A 122 9.04 -3.47 11.96
CA GLY A 122 8.18 -4.40 12.67
C GLY A 122 7.51 -5.39 11.71
N LYS A 123 6.90 -6.43 12.28
CA LYS A 123 6.17 -7.47 11.53
C LYS A 123 4.67 -7.48 11.83
N ASP A 124 4.26 -6.74 12.84
CA ASP A 124 2.88 -6.73 13.32
C ASP A 124 2.07 -5.64 12.64
N ASN A 125 0.84 -5.99 12.25
CA ASN A 125 -0.16 -5.07 11.71
C ASN A 125 0.38 -4.20 10.55
N PRO A 126 0.82 -4.80 9.42
CA PRO A 126 1.32 -4.05 8.28
C PRO A 126 0.20 -3.27 7.58
N ILE A 127 0.60 -2.25 6.81
CA ILE A 127 -0.28 -1.64 5.81
C ILE A 127 -0.49 -2.68 4.71
N ARG A 128 -1.74 -3.05 4.45
CA ARG A 128 -2.08 -4.07 3.45
C ARG A 128 -2.70 -3.41 2.23
N VAL A 129 -2.06 -3.61 1.08
CA VAL A 129 -2.56 -3.13 -0.21
C VAL A 129 -2.84 -4.31 -1.13
N LEU A 130 -3.84 -4.17 -2.00
CA LEU A 130 -4.17 -5.15 -3.02
C LEU A 130 -3.77 -4.62 -4.39
N TYR A 131 -2.90 -5.33 -5.08
CA TYR A 131 -2.56 -5.08 -6.47
C TYR A 131 -3.41 -5.94 -7.40
N HIS A 132 -4.04 -5.31 -8.40
CA HIS A 132 -4.95 -6.01 -9.33
C HIS A 132 -4.27 -6.56 -10.59
N GLY A 133 -2.96 -6.35 -10.76
CA GLY A 133 -2.21 -6.88 -11.91
C GLY A 133 -2.26 -6.04 -13.20
N TYR A 134 -3.04 -4.96 -13.22
CA TYR A 134 -3.13 -4.01 -14.36
C TYR A 134 -2.75 -2.57 -13.97
N GLY A 135 -1.91 -2.39 -12.95
CA GLY A 135 -1.46 -1.06 -12.50
C GLY A 135 -2.38 -0.36 -11.49
N HIS A 136 -3.37 -1.07 -10.93
CA HIS A 136 -4.28 -0.51 -9.92
C HIS A 136 -4.05 -1.12 -8.53
N TYR A 137 -4.12 -0.26 -7.52
CA TYR A 137 -3.99 -0.61 -6.10
C TYR A 137 -5.24 -0.21 -5.32
N ASP A 138 -5.69 -1.12 -4.46
CA ASP A 138 -6.75 -0.92 -3.48
C ASP A 138 -6.23 -1.11 -2.06
N THR A 139 -6.99 -0.61 -1.09
CA THR A 139 -6.71 -0.88 0.34
C THR A 139 -7.32 -2.20 0.74
N LEU A 140 -6.53 -3.08 1.36
CA LEU A 140 -7.04 -4.28 1.99
C LEU A 140 -7.24 -4.01 3.49
N PRO A 141 -8.47 -4.08 4.03
CA PRO A 141 -8.67 -3.95 5.46
C PRO A 141 -7.90 -5.03 6.22
N ALA A 142 -7.49 -4.72 7.45
CA ALA A 142 -6.96 -5.76 8.32
C ALA A 142 -8.00 -6.89 8.41
N ALA A 143 -7.57 -8.12 8.12
CA ALA A 143 -8.39 -9.30 8.38
C ALA A 143 -8.79 -9.23 9.85
N THR A 144 -10.10 -9.09 10.10
CA THR A 144 -10.62 -9.34 11.44
C THR A 144 -10.12 -10.73 11.80
N THR A 145 -9.28 -10.83 12.83
CA THR A 145 -8.89 -12.11 13.41
C THR A 145 -10.19 -12.77 13.84
N GLY A 146 -10.76 -13.60 12.95
CA GLY A 146 -11.82 -14.49 13.30
C GLY A 146 -11.19 -15.51 14.23
N THR A 147 -11.28 -15.26 15.53
CA THR A 147 -11.11 -16.28 16.55
C THR A 147 -12.10 -17.39 16.22
N GLN A 148 -11.65 -18.39 15.46
CA GLN A 148 -12.29 -19.70 15.48
C GLN A 148 -11.90 -20.34 16.81
N SER A 149 -12.53 -19.90 17.89
CA SER A 149 -12.62 -20.75 19.07
C SER A 149 -13.54 -21.90 18.69
N LYS A 150 -12.94 -23.00 18.24
CA LYS A 150 -13.57 -24.31 18.35
C LYS A 150 -13.85 -24.53 19.84
N LEU A 151 -15.07 -24.28 20.29
CA LEU A 151 -15.58 -24.99 21.47
C LEU A 151 -16.51 -26.10 20.98
N CYS A 152 -15.96 -27.31 21.11
CA CYS A 152 -16.58 -28.60 20.92
C CYS A 152 -17.89 -28.68 21.71
N LYS A 153 -18.98 -29.10 21.05
CA LYS A 153 -20.13 -29.69 21.73
C LYS A 153 -19.65 -31.00 22.38
N GLN A 154 -19.66 -31.05 23.70
CA GLN A 154 -19.84 -32.30 24.45
C GLN A 154 -21.24 -32.17 25.09
N ARG A 155 -22.21 -32.84 24.47
CA ARG A 155 -22.89 -34.05 24.96
C ARG A 155 -23.79 -33.75 26.15
#